data_AF-A0A318MWY1-F1
#
_entry.id   AF-A0A318MWY1-F1
#
_cell.length_a   1.000
_cell.length_b   1.000
_cell.length_c   1.000
_cell.angle_alpha   90.00
_cell.angle_beta   90.00
_cell.angle_gamma   90.00
#
_symmetry.space_group_name_H-M   'P 1'
#
loop_
_entity.id
_entity.type
_entity.pdbx_description
1 polymer ?
#
loop_
_entity_poly.entity_id
_entity_poly.type
_entity_poly.pdbx_seq_one_letter_code
_entity_poly.pdbx_strand_id
1 'polypeptide(L)' 'MEKLENRWAKASRKGKTVKVKIEPVYQGTDIRPESFDVLYSIDNRRWVKTVLLNQAGG' A
#
# COMPACT_ATOMS: atom_id res chain seq x y z
N MET A 1 8.79 -4.69 1.66
CA MET A 1 7.33 -4.84 1.50
C MET A 1 6.63 -5.62 2.62
N GLU A 2 7.22 -6.69 3.16
CA GLU A 2 6.53 -7.72 3.98
C GLU A 2 5.70 -7.20 5.17
N LYS A 3 6.03 -6.05 5.76
CA LYS A 3 5.36 -5.53 6.96
C LYS A 3 3.92 -5.05 6.74
N LEU A 4 3.58 -4.54 5.55
CA LEU A 4 2.23 -4.03 5.24
C LEU A 4 1.26 -5.16 4.91
N GLU A 5 1.66 -6.06 4.02
CA GLU A 5 0.87 -7.21 3.61
C GLU A 5 0.59 -8.14 4.81
N ASN A 6 1.60 -8.42 5.65
CA ASN A 6 1.41 -9.20 6.88
C ASN A 6 0.40 -8.54 7.84
N ARG A 7 0.38 -7.21 7.91
CA ARG A 7 -0.57 -6.46 8.76
C ARG A 7 -1.99 -6.57 8.24
N TRP A 8 -2.18 -6.43 6.93
CA TRP A 8 -3.48 -6.57 6.29
C TRP A 8 -3.99 -8.01 6.39
N ALA A 9 -3.14 -9.00 6.13
CA ALA A 9 -3.45 -10.42 6.28
C ALA A 9 -3.90 -10.75 7.72
N LYS A 10 -3.17 -10.26 8.73
CA LYS A 10 -3.53 -10.45 10.14
C LYS A 10 -4.84 -9.75 10.51
N ALA A 11 -5.14 -8.59 9.93
CA ALA A 11 -6.39 -7.87 10.16
C ALA A 11 -7.58 -8.62 9.53
N SER A 12 -7.44 -9.06 8.28
CA SER A 12 -8.45 -9.85 7.58
C SER A 12 -8.74 -11.17 8.30
N ARG A 13 -7.71 -11.90 8.75
CA ARG A 13 -7.86 -13.11 9.58
C ARG A 13 -8.60 -12.89 10.90
N LYS A 14 -8.59 -11.67 11.42
CA LYS A 14 -9.34 -11.29 12.64
C LYS A 14 -10.76 -10.82 12.35
N GLY A 15 -11.27 -11.01 11.12
CA GLY A 15 -12.59 -10.56 10.69
C GLY A 15 -12.70 -9.06 10.46
N LYS A 16 -11.58 -8.32 10.41
CA LYS A 16 -11.60 -6.87 10.20
C LYS A 16 -11.62 -6.55 8.72
N THR A 17 -12.44 -5.58 8.34
CA THR A 17 -12.43 -5.03 6.98
C THR A 17 -11.16 -4.22 6.75
N VAL A 18 -10.45 -4.52 5.66
CA VAL A 18 -9.31 -3.73 5.20
C VAL A 18 -9.70 -3.05 3.90
N LYS A 19 -9.62 -1.72 3.86
CA LYS A 19 -9.81 -0.90 2.65
C LYS A 19 -8.45 -0.39 2.22
N VAL A 20 -8.11 -0.57 0.95
CA VAL A 20 -6.82 -0.14 0.38
C VAL A 20 -7.08 0.62 -0.91
N LYS A 21 -6.40 1.74 -1.10
CA LYS A 21 -6.31 2.51 -2.34
C LYS A 21 -4.83 2.64 -2.69
N ILE A 22 -4.47 2.25 -3.91
CA ILE A 22 -3.10 2.28 -4.42
C ILE A 22 -3.08 3.14 -5.66
N GLU A 23 -2.26 4.17 -5.67
CA GLU A 23 -2.10 5.10 -6.79
C GLU A 23 -0.64 5.08 -7.25
N PRO A 24 -0.36 4.68 -8.51
CA PRO A 24 0.99 4.73 -9.06
C PRO A 24 1.42 6.19 -9.27
N VAL A 25 2.67 6.49 -8.92
CA VAL A 25 3.31 7.79 -9.12
C VAL A 25 4.40 7.61 -10.17
N TYR A 26 4.22 8.25 -11.32
CA TYR A 26 5.17 8.22 -12.43
C TYR A 26 6.05 9.47 -12.43
N GLN A 27 7.33 9.30 -12.77
CA GLN A 27 8.24 10.41 -13.02
C GLN A 27 8.45 10.55 -14.52
N GLY A 28 8.21 11.73 -15.07
CA GLY A 28 8.41 12.00 -16.50
C GLY A 28 7.56 11.11 -17.41
N THR A 29 8.21 10.48 -18.39
CA THR A 29 7.57 9.59 -19.40
C THR A 29 7.83 8.11 -19.13
N ASP A 30 8.26 7.76 -17.92
CA ASP A 30 8.61 6.38 -17.60
C ASP A 30 7.38 5.48 -17.62
N ILE A 31 7.54 4.31 -18.24
CA ILE A 31 6.50 3.26 -18.31
C ILE A 31 6.32 2.59 -16.95
N ARG A 32 7.33 2.66 -16.07
CA ARG A 32 7.29 2.12 -14.71
C ARG A 32 7.07 3.26 -13.73
N PRO A 33 6.13 3.12 -12.77
CA PRO A 33 5.99 4.10 -11.71
C PRO A 33 7.24 4.11 -10.83
N GLU A 34 7.63 5.31 -10.39
CA GLU A 34 8.73 5.56 -9.45
C GLU A 34 8.33 5.08 -8.04
N SER A 35 7.06 5.25 -7.68
CA SER A 35 6.52 4.84 -6.39
C SER A 35 5.02 4.59 -6.45
N PHE A 36 4.47 4.08 -5.34
CA PHE A 36 3.04 3.89 -5.14
C PHE A 36 2.61 4.59 -3.86
N ASP A 37 1.64 5.50 -4.00
CA ASP A 37 0.92 6.06 -2.87
C ASP A 37 -0.12 5.04 -2.40
N VAL A 38 0.07 4.52 -1.19
CA VAL A 38 -0.82 3.54 -0.58
C VAL A 38 -1.56 4.18 0.58
N LEU A 39 -2.89 4.27 0.43
CA LEU A 39 -3.80 4.64 1.51
C LEU A 39 -4.53 3.38 1.97
N TYR A 40 -4.51 3.11 3.27
CA TYR A 40 -5.28 2.01 3.83
C TYR A 40 -6.02 2.38 5.12
N SER A 41 -7.15 1.72 5.34
CA SER A 41 -7.95 1.80 6.57
C SER A 41 -8.30 0.39 7.01
N ILE A 42 -8.18 0.12 8.30
CA ILE A 42 -8.59 -1.15 8.91
C ILE A 42 -9.75 -0.82 9.83
N ASP A 43 -10.87 -1.53 9.69
CA ASP A 43 -12.02 -1.43 10.58
C ASP A 43 -12.61 0.00 10.60
N ASN A 44 -12.65 0.63 9.42
CA ASN A 44 -13.09 2.03 9.20
C ASN A 44 -12.34 3.07 10.06
N ARG A 45 -11.17 2.73 10.60
CA ARG A 45 -10.33 3.68 11.36
C ARG A 45 -9.69 4.71 10.44
N ARG A 46 -9.05 5.72 11.05
CA ARG A 46 -8.30 6.76 10.34
C ARG A 46 -7.42 6.14 9.24
N TRP A 47 -7.53 6.71 8.04
CA TRP A 47 -6.69 6.34 6.91
C TRP A 47 -5.22 6.60 7.20
N VAL A 48 -4.39 5.63 6.85
CA VAL A 48 -2.93 5.72 6.94
C VAL A 48 -2.39 5.82 5.52
N LYS A 49 -1.63 6.88 5.23
CA LYS A 49 -0.89 7.06 3.98
C LYS A 49 0.54 6.56 4.15
N THR A 50 1.03 5.80 3.18
CA THR A 50 2.43 5.36 3.10
C THR A 50 2.86 5.34 1.63
N VAL A 51 4.13 5.67 1.38
CA VAL A 51 4.72 5.61 0.04
C VAL A 51 5.52 4.31 -0.07
N LEU A 52 5.29 3.54 -1.14
CA LEU A 52 6.12 2.40 -1.51
C LEU A 52 6.98 2.80 -2.70
N LEU A 53 8.28 2.95 -2.48
CA LEU A 53 9.21 3.19 -3.58
C LEU A 53 9.34 1.93 -4.44
N ASN A 54 9.39 2.11 -5.76
CA ASN A 54 9.72 1.04 -6.68
C ASN A 54 11.24 0.77 -6.61
N GLN A 55 11.71 0.20 -5.49
CA GLN A 55 13.08 -0.29 -5.39
C GLN A 55 13.17 -1.54 -6.24
N ALA A 56 13.94 -1.48 -7.33
CA ALA A 56 14.35 -2.66 -8.08
C ALA A 56 15.04 -3.61 -7.10
N GLY A 57 14.34 -4.66 -6.68
CA GLY A 57 14.97 -5.82 -6.07
C GLY A 57 15.86 -6.42 -7.14
N GLY A 58 17.18 -6.19 -7.02
CA GLY A 58 18.18 -6.87 -7.83
C GLY A 58 18.24 -8.36 -7.54
#